data_AF-A0A7Z9QZH3-F1
#
_entry.id   AF-A0A7Z9QZH3-F1
#
_cell.length_a   1.000
_cell.length_b   1.000
_cell.length_c   1.000
_cell.angle_alpha   90.00
_cell.angle_beta   90.00
_cell.angle_gamma   90.00
#
_symmetry.space_group_name_H-M   'P 1'
#
loop_
_entity.id
_entity.type
_entity.pdbx_description
1 polymer ?
#
loop_
_entity_poly.entity_id
_entity_poly.type
_entity_poly.pdbx_seq_one_letter_code
_entity_poly.pdbx_strand_id
1 'polypeptide(L)'
;MALAPRLVVEVFEHVNYQGRKVTVIDSVVNTEEIGVQDIISSIKIYKGPGFRAAPNYKAIFHEHANHQGRKLILAPGYYPSIHEIPYNFGDVISSISFTPAANPTPPEYGAIPLVVQVYRDIDFHGKRGVIMRDVSDFREIGLDNSVSSIQIHRGPNFPFGGCRAIFYQQPNFEGQRLTVPLGPREFQVRLRNLHDARSLHNAAQPFSNIVSSVKVVPVGSFRVLVVVADNRTNEPAVLESLVDMEGHEFEYTIVNINPNPDNYGDSNNATKLSSVILSEYDIVWFTWNGPAHDREYFVEDSDHAIREFVRQGGIVWASAMDDNIVPPDGVHTHESSWRGDWLPVDQYPIRVVNAGDVKANVTREGHQTGLFAWPHKIDVNALVLDDHWVTEEPEYVRLAVHGDDNNAPIGFQLRYGDGYYVAFAIDTRDAMKTAMAKTLIENALCYLANLAWQTSPRQPLKGRSRSMPSSRAWRSVMR
;
A
#
# COMPACT_ATOMS: atom_id res chain seq x y z
N MET A 1 5.80 -41.76 29.57
CA MET A 1 4.46 -41.44 29.02
C MET A 1 4.64 -40.28 28.06
N ALA A 2 4.22 -40.40 26.81
CA ALA A 2 4.19 -39.26 25.89
C ALA A 2 3.24 -38.20 26.46
N LEU A 3 3.72 -36.97 26.61
CA LEU A 3 2.87 -35.84 27.01
C LEU A 3 1.79 -35.67 25.95
N ALA A 4 0.52 -35.69 26.34
CA ALA A 4 -0.57 -35.47 25.41
C ALA A 4 -0.42 -34.07 24.78
N PRO A 5 -0.57 -33.93 23.44
CA PRO A 5 -0.33 -32.67 22.78
C PRO A 5 -1.33 -31.62 23.28
N ARG A 6 -0.80 -30.43 23.57
CA ARG A 6 -1.61 -29.32 24.09
C ARG A 6 -2.37 -28.62 22.98
N LEU A 7 -1.76 -28.48 21.81
CA LEU A 7 -2.39 -28.01 20.58
C LEU A 7 -2.20 -29.04 19.49
N VAL A 8 -3.15 -29.08 18.57
CA VAL A 8 -3.01 -29.76 17.29
C VAL A 8 -3.14 -28.69 16.23
N VAL A 9 -2.07 -28.46 15.47
CA VAL A 9 -2.00 -27.43 14.43
C VAL A 9 -2.07 -28.13 13.08
N GLU A 10 -3.00 -27.72 12.23
CA GLU A 10 -3.00 -28.08 10.81
C GLU A 10 -2.59 -26.86 10.00
N VAL A 11 -1.52 -27.00 9.22
CA VAL A 11 -1.05 -25.98 8.27
C VAL A 11 -1.35 -26.43 6.85
N PHE A 12 -1.70 -25.47 6.00
CA PHE A 12 -2.16 -25.69 4.63
C PHE A 12 -1.38 -24.83 3.65
N GLU A 13 -1.03 -25.40 2.50
CA GLU A 13 -0.28 -24.76 1.43
C GLU A 13 -1.01 -23.58 0.78
N HIS A 14 -2.34 -23.61 0.76
CA HIS A 14 -3.14 -22.54 0.15
C HIS A 14 -4.08 -21.91 1.17
N VAL A 15 -4.57 -20.71 0.83
CA VAL A 15 -5.64 -20.04 1.57
C VAL A 15 -6.92 -20.90 1.62
N ASN A 16 -7.81 -20.61 2.57
CA ASN A 16 -9.07 -21.32 2.79
C ASN A 16 -8.91 -22.84 2.98
N TYR A 17 -7.80 -23.25 3.58
CA TYR A 17 -7.49 -24.62 3.98
C TYR A 17 -7.40 -25.60 2.80
N GLN A 18 -6.90 -25.12 1.65
CA GLN A 18 -6.69 -25.91 0.45
C GLN A 18 -5.22 -26.34 0.30
N GLY A 19 -4.94 -27.20 -0.67
CA GLY A 19 -3.58 -27.67 -0.97
C GLY A 19 -3.06 -28.71 0.03
N ARG A 20 -1.73 -28.91 0.05
CA ARG A 20 -1.07 -29.86 0.95
C ARG A 20 -1.34 -29.51 2.42
N LYS A 21 -1.63 -30.52 3.24
CA LYS A 21 -1.88 -30.40 4.69
C LYS A 21 -0.81 -31.11 5.49
N VAL A 22 -0.27 -30.45 6.51
CA VAL A 22 0.59 -31.07 7.53
C VAL A 22 0.04 -30.81 8.93
N THR A 23 0.10 -31.83 9.80
CA THR A 23 -0.33 -31.73 11.19
C THR A 23 0.89 -31.67 12.11
N VAL A 24 0.98 -30.60 12.91
CA VAL A 24 2.06 -30.30 13.83
C VAL A 24 1.54 -30.33 15.26
N ILE A 25 2.18 -31.13 16.11
CA ILE A 25 1.81 -31.30 17.52
C ILE A 25 2.93 -30.93 18.50
N ASP A 26 4.15 -30.78 18.00
CA ASP A 26 5.36 -30.40 18.72
C ASP A 26 6.16 -29.38 17.92
N SER A 27 7.09 -28.66 18.57
CA SER A 27 7.89 -27.63 17.91
C SER A 27 8.72 -28.22 16.76
N VAL A 28 8.83 -27.46 15.67
CA VAL A 28 9.57 -27.79 14.45
C VAL A 28 10.62 -26.71 14.24
N VAL A 29 11.90 -27.06 14.30
CA VAL A 29 13.01 -26.09 14.20
C VAL A 29 13.29 -25.67 12.75
N ASN A 30 12.95 -26.52 11.78
CA ASN A 30 13.00 -26.22 10.35
C ASN A 30 11.81 -26.89 9.65
N THR A 31 10.94 -26.13 9.00
CA THR A 31 9.75 -26.65 8.32
C THR A 31 10.04 -27.40 7.02
N GLU A 32 11.27 -27.30 6.49
CA GLU A 32 11.75 -28.17 5.41
C GLU A 32 11.67 -29.66 5.79
N GLU A 33 11.93 -29.98 7.07
CA GLU A 33 11.87 -31.36 7.60
C GLU A 33 10.47 -31.98 7.51
N ILE A 34 9.43 -31.14 7.45
CA ILE A 34 8.04 -31.55 7.32
C ILE A 34 7.45 -31.19 5.95
N GLY A 35 8.29 -30.71 5.02
CA GLY A 35 7.94 -30.44 3.61
C GLY A 35 6.94 -29.31 3.40
N VAL A 36 6.93 -28.31 4.29
CA VAL A 36 6.08 -27.11 4.20
C VAL A 36 6.86 -25.81 4.46
N GLN A 37 8.12 -25.78 4.04
CA GLN A 37 8.98 -24.61 4.10
C GLN A 37 8.41 -23.48 3.23
N ASP A 38 8.15 -22.32 3.82
CA ASP A 38 7.79 -21.08 3.10
C ASP A 38 6.65 -21.26 2.08
N ILE A 39 5.64 -22.08 2.44
CA ILE A 39 4.43 -22.30 1.63
C ILE A 39 3.15 -22.30 2.47
N ILE A 40 3.21 -21.98 3.77
CA ILE A 40 2.04 -22.08 4.65
C ILE A 40 1.16 -20.84 4.52
N SER A 41 -0.02 -21.00 3.92
CA SER A 41 -0.96 -19.91 3.63
C SER A 41 -2.19 -19.84 4.55
N SER A 42 -2.60 -20.96 5.15
CA SER A 42 -3.73 -20.98 6.10
C SER A 42 -3.56 -22.03 7.20
N ILE A 43 -4.21 -21.79 8.35
CA ILE A 43 -3.91 -22.49 9.61
C ILE A 43 -5.18 -22.81 10.41
N LYS A 44 -5.28 -24.03 10.93
CA LYS A 44 -6.27 -24.41 11.95
C LYS A 44 -5.57 -24.85 13.22
N ILE A 45 -5.99 -24.32 14.37
CA ILE A 45 -5.40 -24.63 15.67
C ILE A 45 -6.49 -25.17 16.59
N TYR A 46 -6.42 -26.46 16.89
CA TYR A 46 -7.35 -27.14 17.79
C TYR A 46 -6.75 -27.24 19.19
N LYS A 47 -7.62 -27.21 20.20
CA LYS A 47 -7.27 -27.55 21.57
C LYS A 47 -7.03 -29.05 21.66
N GLY A 48 -5.79 -29.46 21.93
CA GLY A 48 -5.44 -30.87 22.12
C GLY A 48 -5.87 -31.39 23.49
N PRO A 49 -5.75 -32.71 23.75
CA PRO A 49 -6.15 -33.30 25.03
C PRO A 49 -5.41 -32.71 26.24
N GLY A 50 -4.16 -32.25 26.04
CA GLY A 50 -3.34 -31.63 27.08
C GLY A 50 -3.67 -30.14 27.37
N PHE A 51 -4.56 -29.52 26.61
CA PHE A 51 -4.80 -28.06 26.67
C PHE A 51 -5.29 -27.58 28.03
N ARG A 52 -6.08 -28.40 28.75
CA ARG A 52 -6.63 -28.03 30.07
C ARG A 52 -5.55 -27.72 31.12
N ALA A 53 -4.37 -28.31 30.98
CA ALA A 53 -3.25 -28.08 31.89
C ALA A 53 -2.55 -26.72 31.66
N ALA A 54 -2.78 -26.07 30.52
CA ALA A 54 -2.23 -24.77 30.18
C ALA A 54 -3.18 -24.02 29.22
N PRO A 55 -4.27 -23.41 29.71
CA PRO A 55 -5.36 -22.88 28.88
C PRO A 55 -4.97 -21.68 28.00
N ASN A 56 -3.72 -21.21 28.10
CA ASN A 56 -3.17 -20.09 27.35
C ASN A 56 -2.11 -20.51 26.30
N TYR A 57 -1.97 -21.82 26.04
CA TYR A 57 -1.04 -22.32 25.02
C TYR A 57 -1.37 -21.77 23.64
N LYS A 58 -0.35 -21.26 22.95
CA LYS A 58 -0.40 -20.68 21.61
C LYS A 58 0.66 -21.31 20.72
N ALA A 59 0.39 -21.34 19.42
CA ALA A 59 1.39 -21.64 18.42
C ALA A 59 2.10 -20.35 18.00
N ILE A 60 3.40 -20.43 17.77
CA ILE A 60 4.23 -19.36 17.23
C ILE A 60 4.81 -19.87 15.92
N PHE A 61 4.53 -19.16 14.84
CA PHE A 61 5.14 -19.38 13.54
C PHE A 61 6.21 -18.31 13.37
N HIS A 62 7.41 -18.72 12.95
CA HIS A 62 8.57 -17.86 12.84
C HIS A 62 9.04 -17.79 11.40
N GLU A 63 9.45 -16.60 10.99
CA GLU A 63 9.91 -16.29 9.64
C GLU A 63 11.21 -17.03 9.27
N HIS A 64 12.03 -17.40 10.25
CA HIS A 64 13.29 -18.10 10.01
C HIS A 64 13.37 -19.40 10.79
N ALA A 65 14.25 -20.28 10.33
CA ALA A 65 14.61 -21.52 11.04
C ALA A 65 15.13 -21.20 12.46
N ASN A 66 15.10 -22.22 13.34
CA ASN A 66 15.54 -22.10 14.74
C ASN A 66 14.80 -21.02 15.55
N HIS A 67 13.54 -20.77 15.22
CA HIS A 67 12.63 -19.86 15.95
C HIS A 67 13.08 -18.40 15.95
N GLN A 68 13.63 -17.94 14.82
CA GLN A 68 14.14 -16.58 14.61
C GLN A 68 13.25 -15.77 13.64
N GLY A 69 13.53 -14.47 13.52
CA GLY A 69 12.79 -13.56 12.63
C GLY A 69 11.47 -13.07 13.23
N ARG A 70 10.59 -12.53 12.36
CA ARG A 70 9.23 -12.10 12.76
C ARG A 70 8.42 -13.28 13.28
N LYS A 71 7.42 -12.98 14.13
CA LYS A 71 6.62 -13.98 14.84
C LYS A 71 5.12 -13.77 14.64
N LEU A 72 4.44 -14.82 14.20
CA LEU A 72 2.99 -14.92 14.18
C LEU A 72 2.52 -15.83 15.31
N ILE A 73 1.90 -15.26 16.33
CA ILE A 73 1.48 -15.95 17.54
C ILE A 73 -0.04 -16.10 17.47
N LEU A 74 -0.52 -17.33 17.33
CA LEU A 74 -1.92 -17.65 17.14
C LEU A 74 -2.48 -18.46 18.31
N ALA A 75 -3.68 -18.09 18.73
CA ALA A 75 -4.46 -18.85 19.70
C ALA A 75 -5.22 -20.01 19.01
N PRO A 76 -5.87 -20.92 19.74
CA PRO A 76 -6.81 -21.86 19.12
C PRO A 76 -7.87 -21.13 18.29
N GLY A 77 -8.04 -21.52 17.03
CA GLY A 77 -8.85 -20.79 16.06
C GLY A 77 -8.67 -21.28 14.62
N TYR A 78 -9.36 -20.61 13.71
CA TYR A 78 -9.36 -20.90 12.27
C TYR A 78 -8.92 -19.64 11.53
N TYR A 79 -7.83 -19.77 10.77
CA TYR A 79 -7.12 -18.67 10.12
C TYR A 79 -7.08 -18.95 8.61
N PRO A 80 -8.09 -18.49 7.85
CA PRO A 80 -8.27 -18.86 6.45
C PRO A 80 -7.23 -18.22 5.51
N SER A 81 -6.57 -17.14 5.94
CA SER A 81 -5.44 -16.54 5.25
C SER A 81 -4.54 -15.87 6.28
N ILE A 82 -3.23 -16.04 6.15
CA ILE A 82 -2.22 -15.29 6.91
C ILE A 82 -1.47 -14.25 6.07
N HIS A 83 -1.76 -14.20 4.77
CA HIS A 83 -1.20 -13.24 3.81
C HIS A 83 -1.72 -11.84 4.03
N GLU A 84 -2.99 -11.75 4.39
CA GLU A 84 -3.68 -10.49 4.57
C GLU A 84 -3.71 -10.12 6.06
N ILE A 85 -4.05 -8.87 6.32
CA ILE A 85 -4.33 -8.39 7.66
C ILE A 85 -5.48 -9.24 8.24
N PRO A 86 -5.40 -9.66 9.50
CA PRO A 86 -4.55 -9.09 10.57
C PRO A 86 -3.13 -9.63 10.70
N TYR A 87 -2.74 -10.60 9.89
CA TYR A 87 -1.50 -11.34 10.13
C TYR A 87 -0.34 -10.85 9.27
N ASN A 88 -0.60 -10.54 7.99
CA ASN A 88 0.40 -10.03 7.04
C ASN A 88 1.76 -10.74 7.15
N PHE A 89 1.70 -12.06 7.34
CA PHE A 89 2.87 -12.90 7.59
C PHE A 89 3.27 -13.60 6.30
N GLY A 90 2.29 -14.10 5.54
CA GLY A 90 2.50 -14.76 4.26
C GLY A 90 3.24 -16.09 4.36
N ASP A 91 3.73 -16.56 3.21
CA ASP A 91 4.41 -17.85 3.04
C ASP A 91 5.89 -17.78 3.42
N VAL A 92 6.21 -17.32 4.62
CA VAL A 92 7.61 -17.18 5.12
C VAL A 92 7.87 -18.03 6.36
N ILE A 93 6.96 -18.95 6.69
CA ILE A 93 7.07 -19.75 7.90
C ILE A 93 8.15 -20.82 7.71
N SER A 94 9.24 -20.65 8.47
CA SER A 94 10.41 -21.53 8.46
C SER A 94 10.59 -22.34 9.75
N SER A 95 9.90 -21.99 10.84
CA SER A 95 9.86 -22.81 12.07
C SER A 95 8.61 -22.56 12.91
N ILE A 96 8.24 -23.55 13.74
CA ILE A 96 7.00 -23.52 14.55
C ILE A 96 7.35 -23.88 15.99
N SER A 97 6.88 -23.10 16.96
CA SER A 97 7.06 -23.39 18.39
C SER A 97 5.77 -23.19 19.18
N PHE A 98 5.75 -23.63 20.43
CA PHE A 98 4.56 -23.54 21.30
C PHE A 98 4.88 -22.94 22.66
N THR A 99 4.01 -22.06 23.18
CA THR A 99 4.23 -21.44 24.50
C THR A 99 2.93 -21.07 25.22
N PRO A 100 2.87 -21.16 26.57
CA PRO A 100 1.75 -20.66 27.36
C PRO A 100 1.79 -19.14 27.60
N ALA A 101 2.94 -18.51 27.38
CA ALA A 101 3.24 -17.16 27.90
C ALA A 101 3.23 -16.04 26.84
N ALA A 102 3.17 -16.38 25.54
CA ALA A 102 3.15 -15.35 24.50
C ALA A 102 1.79 -14.67 24.41
N ASN A 103 1.75 -13.37 24.14
CA ASN A 103 0.50 -12.71 23.73
C ASN A 103 0.24 -13.02 22.25
N PRO A 104 -1.02 -13.26 21.82
CA PRO A 104 -1.31 -13.39 20.39
C PRO A 104 -0.73 -12.20 19.63
N THR A 105 -0.23 -12.43 18.41
CA THR A 105 0.28 -11.34 17.57
C THR A 105 -0.89 -10.38 17.40
N PRO A 106 -0.76 -9.14 17.90
CA PRO A 106 -1.81 -8.17 17.70
C PRO A 106 -1.94 -8.00 16.19
N PRO A 107 -3.17 -7.93 15.67
CA PRO A 107 -3.38 -7.55 14.31
C PRO A 107 -2.51 -6.35 13.89
N GLU A 108 -1.71 -6.49 12.83
CA GLU A 108 -1.08 -5.34 12.18
C GLU A 108 -2.15 -4.61 11.37
N TYR A 109 -3.05 -3.91 12.06
CA TYR A 109 -4.08 -3.12 11.40
C TYR A 109 -3.53 -1.84 10.76
N GLY A 110 -2.25 -1.52 10.98
CA GLY A 110 -1.69 -0.20 10.72
C GLY A 110 -2.35 0.84 11.63
N ALA A 111 -2.31 2.10 11.21
CA ALA A 111 -3.05 3.15 11.88
C ALA A 111 -4.54 3.07 11.55
N ILE A 112 -5.39 3.13 12.58
CA ILE A 112 -6.85 3.09 12.44
C ILE A 112 -7.43 4.48 12.70
N PRO A 113 -7.67 5.30 11.65
CA PRO A 113 -8.24 6.64 11.82
C PRO A 113 -9.71 6.57 12.25
N LEU A 114 -10.48 5.64 11.70
CA LEU A 114 -11.92 5.47 11.95
C LEU A 114 -12.25 4.03 12.26
N VAL A 115 -13.26 3.84 13.11
CA VAL A 115 -13.99 2.58 13.26
C VAL A 115 -15.38 2.79 12.70
N VAL A 116 -15.60 2.25 11.50
CA VAL A 116 -16.86 2.33 10.76
C VAL A 116 -17.65 1.05 10.99
N GLN A 117 -18.87 1.18 11.49
CA GLN A 117 -19.79 0.07 11.69
C GLN A 117 -20.93 0.22 10.69
N VAL A 118 -21.12 -0.79 9.86
CA VAL A 118 -22.18 -0.85 8.86
C VAL A 118 -23.18 -1.93 9.25
N TYR A 119 -24.46 -1.66 9.02
CA TYR A 119 -25.55 -2.52 9.47
C TYR A 119 -26.51 -2.79 8.33
N ARG A 120 -26.98 -4.04 8.24
CA ARG A 120 -27.95 -4.43 7.23
C ARG A 120 -29.27 -3.68 7.36
N ASP A 121 -29.74 -3.50 8.59
CA ASP A 121 -31.04 -2.88 8.86
C ASP A 121 -30.85 -1.42 9.31
N ILE A 122 -31.96 -0.67 9.32
CA ILE A 122 -31.99 0.69 9.88
C ILE A 122 -31.78 0.66 11.40
N ASP A 123 -31.50 1.82 11.99
CA ASP A 123 -31.32 2.02 13.43
C ASP A 123 -30.29 1.07 14.09
N PHE A 124 -29.28 0.66 13.31
CA PHE A 124 -28.15 -0.15 13.76
C PHE A 124 -28.51 -1.58 14.17
N HIS A 125 -29.49 -2.17 13.48
CA HIS A 125 -29.94 -3.54 13.67
C HIS A 125 -29.42 -4.50 12.58
N GLY A 126 -29.64 -5.80 12.79
CA GLY A 126 -29.30 -6.85 11.83
C GLY A 126 -27.82 -7.22 11.80
N LYS A 127 -27.40 -7.80 10.67
CA LYS A 127 -26.00 -8.19 10.44
C LYS A 127 -25.12 -6.93 10.46
N ARG A 128 -24.05 -6.97 11.26
CA ARG A 128 -23.08 -5.86 11.44
C ARG A 128 -21.73 -6.22 10.83
N GLY A 129 -21.13 -5.27 10.12
CA GLY A 129 -19.75 -5.28 9.67
C GLY A 129 -18.95 -4.18 10.38
N VAL A 130 -17.66 -4.42 10.61
CA VAL A 130 -16.74 -3.42 11.18
C VAL A 130 -15.62 -3.21 10.19
N ILE A 131 -15.42 -1.95 9.81
CA ILE A 131 -14.47 -1.51 8.80
C ILE A 131 -13.51 -0.54 9.48
N MET A 132 -12.21 -0.79 9.31
CA MET A 132 -11.13 -0.01 9.94
C MET A 132 -10.16 0.58 8.91
N ARG A 133 -10.41 0.30 7.63
CA ARG A 133 -9.62 0.71 6.47
C ARG A 133 -10.46 0.67 5.20
N ASP A 134 -9.85 0.97 4.07
CA ASP A 134 -10.44 0.76 2.76
C ASP A 134 -10.93 -0.68 2.57
N VAL A 135 -12.13 -0.82 2.03
CA VAL A 135 -12.68 -2.10 1.57
C VAL A 135 -13.14 -1.87 0.13
N SER A 136 -12.43 -2.42 -0.84
CA SER A 136 -12.79 -2.30 -2.26
C SER A 136 -13.99 -3.17 -2.63
N ASP A 137 -14.35 -4.16 -1.83
CA ASP A 137 -15.48 -5.04 -2.12
C ASP A 137 -16.21 -5.54 -0.87
N PHE A 138 -17.46 -5.09 -0.68
CA PHE A 138 -18.26 -5.44 0.49
C PHE A 138 -18.72 -6.90 0.50
N ARG A 139 -18.50 -7.66 -0.58
CA ARG A 139 -18.67 -9.12 -0.59
C ARG A 139 -17.70 -9.77 0.40
N GLU A 140 -16.51 -9.19 0.60
CA GLU A 140 -15.50 -9.67 1.56
C GLU A 140 -15.97 -9.60 3.02
N ILE A 141 -16.85 -8.66 3.35
CA ILE A 141 -17.50 -8.54 4.67
C ILE A 141 -18.94 -9.07 4.69
N GLY A 142 -19.41 -9.62 3.56
CA GLY A 142 -20.75 -10.19 3.37
C GLY A 142 -21.89 -9.21 3.62
N LEU A 143 -21.70 -7.93 3.28
CA LEU A 143 -22.69 -6.86 3.41
C LEU A 143 -22.92 -6.07 2.12
N ASP A 144 -22.41 -6.56 0.99
CA ASP A 144 -22.62 -5.96 -0.32
C ASP A 144 -24.10 -5.66 -0.60
N ASN A 145 -24.38 -4.44 -1.08
CA ASN A 145 -25.70 -3.99 -1.48
C ASN A 145 -26.80 -4.20 -0.42
N SER A 146 -26.42 -4.19 0.86
CA SER A 146 -27.34 -4.47 1.96
C SER A 146 -27.23 -3.51 3.13
N VAL A 147 -26.37 -2.50 3.07
CA VAL A 147 -26.16 -1.56 4.18
C VAL A 147 -27.31 -0.56 4.26
N SER A 148 -27.95 -0.43 5.41
CA SER A 148 -29.05 0.52 5.63
C SER A 148 -28.78 1.54 6.74
N SER A 149 -27.81 1.30 7.63
CA SER A 149 -27.39 2.27 8.64
C SER A 149 -25.90 2.18 8.97
N ILE A 150 -25.32 3.30 9.41
CA ILE A 150 -23.87 3.46 9.60
C ILE A 150 -23.58 4.19 10.91
N GLN A 151 -22.61 3.69 11.70
CA GLN A 151 -22.00 4.43 12.81
C GLN A 151 -20.50 4.57 12.56
N ILE A 152 -20.00 5.80 12.58
CA ILE A 152 -18.58 6.09 12.46
C ILE A 152 -18.11 6.63 13.79
N HIS A 153 -17.02 6.08 14.32
CA HIS A 153 -16.35 6.57 15.52
C HIS A 153 -14.89 6.85 15.20
N ARG A 154 -14.26 7.70 16.01
CA ARG A 154 -12.80 7.82 16.01
C ARG A 154 -12.15 6.47 16.28
N GLY A 155 -11.16 6.13 15.48
CA GLY A 155 -10.21 5.10 15.82
C GLY A 155 -9.11 5.64 16.76
N PRO A 156 -8.25 4.75 17.28
CA PRO A 156 -7.14 5.12 18.17
C PRO A 156 -6.14 6.10 17.53
N ASN A 157 -6.12 6.15 16.20
CA ASN A 157 -5.18 6.94 15.41
C ASN A 157 -5.88 8.10 14.68
N PHE A 158 -7.00 8.60 15.21
CA PHE A 158 -7.78 9.65 14.56
C PHE A 158 -6.94 10.93 14.30
N PRO A 159 -6.86 11.41 13.05
CA PRO A 159 -6.05 12.57 12.70
C PRO A 159 -6.60 13.88 13.30
N PHE A 160 -5.70 14.80 13.67
CA PHE A 160 -6.08 16.12 14.16
C PHE A 160 -6.87 16.94 13.12
N GLY A 161 -6.63 16.70 11.83
CA GLY A 161 -7.33 17.32 10.71
C GLY A 161 -8.70 16.73 10.42
N GLY A 162 -9.15 15.69 11.14
CA GLY A 162 -10.37 14.95 10.83
C GLY A 162 -10.17 13.88 9.75
N CYS A 163 -11.21 13.09 9.52
CA CYS A 163 -11.16 11.96 8.58
C CYS A 163 -12.51 11.82 7.88
N ARG A 164 -12.55 11.23 6.69
CA ARG A 164 -13.78 10.96 5.95
C ARG A 164 -13.89 9.47 5.62
N ALA A 165 -15.11 8.95 5.64
CA ALA A 165 -15.45 7.69 5.01
C ALA A 165 -16.21 7.99 3.71
N ILE A 166 -15.72 7.53 2.57
CA ILE A 166 -16.36 7.71 1.27
C ILE A 166 -16.91 6.37 0.83
N PHE A 167 -18.23 6.21 0.88
CA PHE A 167 -18.92 5.00 0.46
C PHE A 167 -19.29 5.06 -1.01
N TYR A 168 -19.24 3.93 -1.70
CA TYR A 168 -19.48 3.83 -3.14
C TYR A 168 -20.52 2.77 -3.45
N GLN A 169 -21.32 3.02 -4.49
CA GLN A 169 -22.34 2.09 -4.98
C GLN A 169 -21.78 0.85 -5.66
N GLN A 170 -20.54 0.90 -6.15
CA GLN A 170 -19.92 -0.21 -6.85
C GLN A 170 -18.64 -0.65 -6.12
N PRO A 171 -18.19 -1.91 -6.33
CA PRO A 171 -16.87 -2.32 -5.92
C PRO A 171 -15.78 -1.42 -6.53
N ASN A 172 -14.57 -1.52 -6.02
CA ASN A 172 -13.38 -0.82 -6.48
C ASN A 172 -13.52 0.71 -6.48
N PHE A 173 -14.29 1.26 -5.54
CA PHE A 173 -14.45 2.70 -5.33
C PHE A 173 -15.11 3.43 -6.51
N GLU A 174 -16.00 2.74 -7.22
CA GLU A 174 -16.68 3.28 -8.40
C GLU A 174 -18.16 3.65 -8.16
N GLY A 175 -18.72 4.41 -9.11
CA GLY A 175 -20.13 4.80 -9.10
C GLY A 175 -20.43 6.01 -8.21
N GLN A 176 -21.70 6.18 -7.85
CA GLN A 176 -22.09 7.29 -6.97
C GLN A 176 -21.43 7.13 -5.60
N ARG A 177 -21.00 8.25 -5.02
CA ARG A 177 -20.35 8.28 -3.71
C ARG A 177 -21.15 9.04 -2.65
N LEU A 178 -21.04 8.59 -1.41
CA LEU A 178 -21.49 9.28 -0.19
C LEU A 178 -20.28 9.55 0.70
N THR A 179 -19.94 10.82 0.88
CA THR A 179 -18.87 11.25 1.79
C THR A 179 -19.46 11.55 3.16
N VAL A 180 -18.94 10.86 4.18
CA VAL A 180 -19.31 11.06 5.58
C VAL A 180 -18.08 11.59 6.33
N PRO A 181 -17.95 12.92 6.51
CA PRO A 181 -16.85 13.51 7.26
C PRO A 181 -17.03 13.29 8.76
N LEU A 182 -15.92 13.14 9.48
CA LEU A 182 -15.83 13.25 10.92
C LEU A 182 -14.83 14.35 11.27
N GLY A 183 -15.37 15.46 11.79
CA GLY A 183 -14.67 16.68 12.15
C GLY A 183 -13.62 16.50 13.26
N PRO A 184 -12.72 17.47 13.49
CA PRO A 184 -11.63 17.34 14.45
C PRO A 184 -12.14 17.45 15.90
N ARG A 185 -13.39 17.90 16.07
CA ARG A 185 -14.13 18.02 17.34
C ARG A 185 -15.28 17.01 17.45
N GLU A 186 -15.55 16.24 16.41
CA GLU A 186 -16.63 15.25 16.37
C GLU A 186 -16.09 13.87 16.77
N PHE A 187 -16.79 13.18 17.66
CA PHE A 187 -16.37 11.85 18.14
C PHE A 187 -17.09 10.70 17.44
N GLN A 188 -18.27 10.97 16.90
CA GLN A 188 -19.07 10.00 16.17
C GLN A 188 -20.00 10.68 15.15
N VAL A 189 -20.35 9.93 14.11
CA VAL A 189 -21.47 10.22 13.19
C VAL A 189 -22.38 8.99 13.14
N ARG A 190 -23.70 9.21 13.12
CA ARG A 190 -24.71 8.14 13.14
C ARG A 190 -25.74 8.39 12.05
N LEU A 191 -25.72 7.57 11.01
CA LEU A 191 -26.71 7.55 9.93
C LEU A 191 -27.68 6.41 10.20
N ARG A 192 -28.82 6.73 10.83
CA ARG A 192 -29.83 5.74 11.25
C ARG A 192 -30.55 5.08 10.09
N ASN A 193 -30.67 5.79 8.96
CA ASN A 193 -31.28 5.28 7.75
C ASN A 193 -30.62 5.95 6.54
N LEU A 194 -29.98 5.16 5.66
CA LEU A 194 -29.37 5.68 4.44
C LEU A 194 -30.40 6.18 3.42
N HIS A 195 -31.61 5.59 3.41
CA HIS A 195 -32.71 6.06 2.56
C HIS A 195 -33.14 7.50 2.88
N ASP A 196 -32.93 7.92 4.14
CA ASP A 196 -33.25 9.26 4.62
C ASP A 196 -32.03 10.18 4.70
N ALA A 197 -30.86 9.75 4.21
CA ALA A 197 -29.60 10.50 4.26
C ALA A 197 -29.57 11.77 3.37
N ARG A 198 -30.73 12.41 3.17
CA ARG A 198 -30.86 13.83 2.80
C ARG A 198 -30.24 14.76 3.87
N SER A 199 -29.90 14.25 5.05
CA SER A 199 -29.38 15.03 6.19
C SER A 199 -27.87 15.28 6.17
N LEU A 200 -27.13 14.73 5.20
CA LEU A 200 -25.73 15.11 4.95
C LEU A 200 -25.75 16.15 3.83
N HIS A 201 -25.38 17.39 4.16
CA HIS A 201 -25.42 18.52 3.25
C HIS A 201 -24.76 18.20 1.89
N ASN A 202 -25.42 18.62 0.79
CA ASN A 202 -25.07 18.51 -0.63
C ASN A 202 -25.43 17.23 -1.42
N ALA A 203 -26.05 16.21 -0.83
CA ALA A 203 -26.56 15.09 -1.65
C ALA A 203 -27.90 15.44 -2.31
N ALA A 204 -27.89 15.77 -3.61
CA ALA A 204 -29.09 16.02 -4.42
C ALA A 204 -29.99 14.76 -4.59
N GLN A 205 -29.50 13.58 -4.17
CA GLN A 205 -30.22 12.31 -4.26
C GLN A 205 -29.97 11.47 -3.00
N PRO A 206 -30.98 10.73 -2.50
CA PRO A 206 -30.79 9.75 -1.43
C PRO A 206 -29.79 8.68 -1.87
N PHE A 207 -28.82 8.36 -1.00
CA PHE A 207 -27.91 7.25 -1.20
C PHE A 207 -28.64 5.96 -0.78
N SER A 208 -28.94 5.08 -1.73
CA SER A 208 -29.67 3.82 -1.47
C SER A 208 -28.87 2.87 -0.57
N ASN A 209 -29.46 1.71 -0.25
CA ASN A 209 -28.77 0.55 0.34
C ASN A 209 -27.71 -0.12 -0.55
N ILE A 210 -27.42 0.47 -1.71
CA ILE A 210 -26.43 0.00 -2.68
C ILE A 210 -25.08 0.55 -2.22
N VAL A 211 -24.40 -0.21 -1.36
CA VAL A 211 -23.05 0.11 -0.89
C VAL A 211 -22.18 -1.12 -1.11
N SER A 212 -21.11 -0.93 -1.88
CA SER A 212 -20.24 -2.02 -2.33
C SER A 212 -18.76 -1.78 -2.04
N SER A 213 -18.34 -0.55 -1.75
CA SER A 213 -16.97 -0.27 -1.28
C SER A 213 -16.89 0.99 -0.42
N VAL A 214 -15.79 1.16 0.31
CA VAL A 214 -15.53 2.36 1.12
C VAL A 214 -14.06 2.72 1.14
N LYS A 215 -13.75 4.01 0.99
CA LYS A 215 -12.45 4.63 1.26
C LYS A 215 -12.46 5.30 2.63
N VAL A 216 -11.42 5.09 3.43
CA VAL A 216 -11.17 5.76 4.70
C VAL A 216 -10.01 6.72 4.49
N VAL A 217 -10.30 8.02 4.45
CA VAL A 217 -9.34 9.05 4.01
C VAL A 217 -9.05 10.03 5.15
N PRO A 218 -7.89 9.93 5.80
CA PRO A 218 -7.42 10.89 6.79
C PRO A 218 -7.11 12.24 6.15
N VAL A 219 -7.49 13.34 6.79
CA VAL A 219 -7.03 14.66 6.38
C VAL A 219 -5.58 14.84 6.83
N GLY A 220 -4.71 15.23 5.90
CA GLY A 220 -3.28 15.36 6.14
C GLY A 220 -2.64 16.41 5.24
N SER A 221 -1.45 16.86 5.63
CA SER A 221 -0.59 17.71 4.81
C SER A 221 0.72 16.96 4.58
N PHE A 222 1.19 16.92 3.34
CA PHE A 222 2.31 16.09 2.91
C PHE A 222 3.35 16.93 2.17
N ARG A 223 4.62 16.68 2.47
CA ARG A 223 5.73 17.26 1.73
C ARG A 223 6.21 16.29 0.66
N VAL A 224 6.29 16.77 -0.57
CA VAL A 224 6.66 15.98 -1.74
C VAL A 224 7.94 16.56 -2.33
N LEU A 225 9.00 15.75 -2.40
CA LEU A 225 10.20 16.07 -3.16
C LEU A 225 10.00 15.53 -4.58
N VAL A 226 9.91 16.42 -5.57
CA VAL A 226 9.86 16.05 -6.98
C VAL A 226 11.28 16.07 -7.53
N VAL A 227 11.76 14.92 -7.98
CA VAL A 227 13.11 14.73 -8.50
C VAL A 227 13.04 14.59 -10.02
N VAL A 228 13.59 15.57 -10.71
CA VAL A 228 13.64 15.66 -12.18
C VAL A 228 15.05 15.34 -12.65
N ALA A 229 15.17 14.46 -13.64
CA ALA A 229 16.44 14.19 -14.32
C ALA A 229 16.34 14.34 -15.84
N ASP A 230 15.19 14.02 -16.43
CA ASP A 230 14.90 14.34 -17.83
C ASP A 230 13.94 15.53 -17.91
N ASN A 231 14.41 16.67 -18.44
CA ASN A 231 13.61 17.90 -18.52
C ASN A 231 12.50 17.88 -19.57
N ARG A 232 12.33 16.79 -20.32
CA ARG A 232 11.20 16.63 -21.24
C ARG A 232 9.90 16.31 -20.49
N THR A 233 10.00 15.76 -19.28
CA THR A 233 8.81 15.48 -18.45
C THR A 233 8.02 16.76 -18.13
N ASN A 234 6.69 16.66 -18.16
CA ASN A 234 5.81 17.75 -17.73
C ASN A 234 5.13 17.46 -16.37
N GLU A 235 5.54 16.40 -15.67
CA GLU A 235 5.01 16.05 -14.35
C GLU A 235 5.14 17.16 -13.29
N PRO A 236 6.26 17.91 -13.17
CA PRO A 236 6.39 18.94 -12.16
C PRO A 236 5.29 20.01 -12.25
N ALA A 237 4.97 20.47 -13.46
CA ALA A 237 3.92 21.47 -13.68
C ALA A 237 2.52 20.93 -13.33
N VAL A 238 2.27 19.64 -13.54
CA VAL A 238 1.03 18.99 -13.09
C VAL A 238 0.99 18.97 -11.57
N LEU A 239 2.04 18.44 -10.92
CA LEU A 239 2.13 18.29 -9.47
C LEU A 239 1.98 19.64 -8.74
N GLU A 240 2.66 20.69 -9.18
CA GLU A 240 2.55 22.03 -8.58
C GLU A 240 1.13 22.60 -8.61
N SER A 241 0.29 22.16 -9.56
CA SER A 241 -1.12 22.56 -9.62
C SER A 241 -2.01 21.80 -8.62
N LEU A 242 -1.56 20.67 -8.10
CA LEU A 242 -2.31 19.76 -7.23
C LEU A 242 -1.98 20.02 -5.76
N VAL A 243 -2.40 21.18 -5.23
CA VAL A 243 -2.10 21.60 -3.85
C VAL A 243 -3.11 21.13 -2.78
N ASP A 244 -4.34 20.77 -3.20
CA ASP A 244 -5.40 20.20 -2.35
C ASP A 244 -6.17 19.17 -3.18
N MET A 245 -6.17 17.91 -2.73
CA MET A 245 -6.98 16.85 -3.35
C MET A 245 -7.55 15.92 -2.30
N GLU A 246 -8.87 15.72 -2.33
CA GLU A 246 -9.57 14.74 -1.48
C GLU A 246 -9.25 14.81 0.02
N GLY A 247 -8.87 16.00 0.53
CA GLY A 247 -8.50 16.21 1.93
C GLY A 247 -7.01 16.07 2.24
N HIS A 248 -6.18 15.94 1.22
CA HIS A 248 -4.73 16.00 1.33
C HIS A 248 -4.23 17.34 0.81
N GLU A 249 -3.46 18.06 1.62
CA GLU A 249 -2.71 19.25 1.20
C GLU A 249 -1.29 18.83 0.82
N PHE A 250 -0.74 19.38 -0.27
CA PHE A 250 0.60 19.05 -0.75
C PHE A 250 1.49 20.30 -0.82
N GLU A 251 2.71 20.17 -0.30
CA GLU A 251 3.79 21.15 -0.40
C GLU A 251 4.93 20.51 -1.22
N TYR A 252 5.31 21.15 -2.32
CA TYR A 252 6.29 20.62 -3.26
C TYR A 252 7.64 21.32 -3.14
N THR A 253 8.71 20.54 -3.20
CA THR A 253 10.05 21.01 -3.56
C THR A 253 10.47 20.30 -4.83
N ILE A 254 10.90 21.03 -5.85
CA ILE A 254 11.41 20.45 -7.10
C ILE A 254 12.92 20.59 -7.12
N VAL A 255 13.61 19.51 -7.47
CA VAL A 255 15.06 19.51 -7.72
C VAL A 255 15.35 18.89 -9.08
N ASN A 256 16.25 19.51 -9.84
CA ASN A 256 16.87 18.86 -10.99
C ASN A 256 18.16 18.19 -10.52
N ILE A 257 18.41 16.94 -10.90
CA ILE A 257 19.59 16.18 -10.46
C ILE A 257 20.54 15.78 -11.59
N ASN A 258 20.15 16.02 -12.84
CA ASN A 258 20.94 15.64 -14.01
C ASN A 258 21.65 16.88 -14.59
N PRO A 259 22.97 16.99 -14.47
CA PRO A 259 23.71 18.11 -15.01
C PRO A 259 24.01 17.98 -16.51
N ASN A 260 23.73 16.84 -17.16
CA ASN A 260 24.13 16.58 -18.54
C ASN A 260 23.08 17.09 -19.55
N PRO A 261 23.32 18.21 -20.26
CA PRO A 261 22.37 18.71 -21.25
C PRO A 261 22.23 17.81 -22.48
N ASP A 262 23.23 16.99 -22.80
CA ASP A 262 23.16 16.03 -23.92
C ASP A 262 22.24 14.85 -23.61
N ASN A 263 21.94 14.64 -22.32
CA ASN A 263 20.97 13.68 -21.81
C ASN A 263 19.79 14.41 -21.12
N TYR A 264 19.34 15.50 -21.74
CA TYR A 264 18.15 16.26 -21.34
C TYR A 264 18.17 16.84 -19.91
N GLY A 265 19.33 16.95 -19.29
CA GLY A 265 19.55 17.58 -17.98
C GLY A 265 19.64 19.12 -18.03
N ASP A 266 19.94 19.72 -16.89
CA ASP A 266 20.18 21.17 -16.75
C ASP A 266 21.46 21.43 -15.92
N SER A 267 22.57 21.67 -16.62
CA SER A 267 23.88 21.92 -15.98
C SER A 267 23.91 23.14 -15.06
N ASN A 268 22.99 24.09 -15.21
CA ASN A 268 22.99 25.33 -14.42
C ASN A 268 22.21 25.20 -13.11
N ASN A 269 21.23 24.28 -13.06
CA ASN A 269 20.32 24.12 -11.93
C ASN A 269 20.41 22.73 -11.27
N ALA A 270 21.17 21.80 -11.85
CA ALA A 270 21.35 20.47 -11.29
C ALA A 270 22.01 20.54 -9.90
N THR A 271 21.42 19.81 -8.96
CA THR A 271 21.96 19.61 -7.62
C THR A 271 22.16 18.12 -7.34
N LYS A 272 23.10 17.81 -6.46
CA LYS A 272 23.28 16.45 -5.96
C LYS A 272 22.10 16.06 -5.09
N LEU A 273 21.45 14.93 -5.33
CA LEU A 273 20.34 14.48 -4.49
C LEU A 273 20.81 14.23 -3.05
N SER A 274 22.08 13.84 -2.85
CA SER A 274 22.68 13.64 -1.52
C SER A 274 22.77 14.92 -0.69
N SER A 275 22.60 16.09 -1.30
CA SER A 275 22.51 17.37 -0.61
C SER A 275 21.12 17.64 0.00
N VAL A 276 20.10 16.86 -0.38
CA VAL A 276 18.72 16.99 0.10
C VAL A 276 18.50 16.07 1.29
N ILE A 277 17.95 16.62 2.39
CA ILE A 277 17.61 15.85 3.57
C ILE A 277 16.26 15.16 3.33
N LEU A 278 16.27 13.92 2.83
CA LEU A 278 15.05 13.19 2.46
C LEU A 278 14.05 13.02 3.62
N SER A 279 14.51 12.99 4.87
CA SER A 279 13.64 12.90 6.05
C SER A 279 12.79 14.16 6.32
N GLU A 280 13.01 15.25 5.58
CA GLU A 280 12.13 16.42 5.59
C GLU A 280 10.86 16.24 4.76
N TYR A 281 10.76 15.15 3.99
CA TYR A 281 9.66 14.85 3.08
C TYR A 281 8.85 13.64 3.55
N ASP A 282 7.62 13.53 3.08
CA ASP A 282 6.75 12.37 3.24
C ASP A 282 6.84 11.45 2.02
N ILE A 283 6.98 12.07 0.83
CA ILE A 283 6.99 11.41 -0.48
C ILE A 283 8.19 11.93 -1.28
N VAL A 284 8.92 11.02 -1.93
CA VAL A 284 9.88 11.33 -2.99
C VAL A 284 9.28 10.84 -4.31
N TRP A 285 9.15 11.73 -5.27
CA TRP A 285 8.55 11.47 -6.58
C TRP A 285 9.62 11.59 -7.65
N PHE A 286 10.08 10.46 -8.18
CA PHE A 286 10.88 10.44 -9.39
C PHE A 286 9.96 10.57 -10.59
N THR A 287 10.13 11.65 -11.36
CA THR A 287 9.44 11.83 -12.64
C THR A 287 9.88 10.77 -13.65
N TRP A 288 9.28 10.79 -14.84
CA TRP A 288 9.72 9.96 -15.96
C TRP A 288 11.25 9.98 -16.12
N ASN A 289 11.86 8.80 -16.07
CA ASN A 289 13.31 8.55 -16.09
C ASN A 289 14.14 9.35 -15.06
N GLY A 290 13.51 9.72 -13.95
CA GLY A 290 14.14 10.44 -12.84
C GLY A 290 15.35 9.73 -12.24
N PRO A 291 15.33 8.40 -11.99
CA PRO A 291 16.48 7.72 -11.40
C PRO A 291 17.64 7.52 -12.38
N ALA A 292 17.35 7.31 -13.67
CA ALA A 292 18.32 6.94 -14.68
C ALA A 292 17.74 7.05 -16.11
N HIS A 293 18.59 7.39 -17.09
CA HIS A 293 18.22 7.51 -18.50
C HIS A 293 19.45 7.43 -19.42
N ASP A 294 19.31 6.83 -20.61
CA ASP A 294 20.32 6.82 -21.67
C ASP A 294 21.73 6.52 -21.13
N ARG A 295 21.88 5.36 -20.48
CA ARG A 295 23.14 4.84 -19.90
C ARG A 295 23.66 5.55 -18.65
N GLU A 296 23.02 6.62 -18.18
CA GLU A 296 23.43 7.36 -16.99
C GLU A 296 22.56 7.05 -15.77
N TYR A 297 23.21 6.91 -14.61
CA TYR A 297 22.56 6.65 -13.32
C TYR A 297 22.66 7.89 -12.42
N PHE A 298 21.56 8.62 -12.24
CA PHE A 298 21.58 9.97 -11.66
C PHE A 298 21.55 9.98 -10.12
N VAL A 299 21.11 8.89 -9.50
CA VAL A 299 20.87 8.81 -8.04
C VAL A 299 21.93 8.04 -7.26
N GLU A 300 23.06 7.72 -7.89
CA GLU A 300 24.19 6.99 -7.30
C GLU A 300 24.63 7.56 -5.94
N ASP A 301 24.67 8.89 -5.82
CA ASP A 301 25.13 9.56 -4.61
C ASP A 301 24.15 9.41 -3.44
N SER A 302 22.96 8.86 -3.68
CA SER A 302 21.81 8.84 -2.78
C SER A 302 21.17 7.47 -2.57
N ASP A 303 21.68 6.39 -3.18
CA ASP A 303 21.12 5.04 -3.09
C ASP A 303 20.81 4.60 -1.65
N HIS A 304 21.79 4.76 -0.76
CA HIS A 304 21.63 4.42 0.65
C HIS A 304 20.62 5.34 1.35
N ALA A 305 20.62 6.64 1.02
CA ALA A 305 19.70 7.61 1.63
C ALA A 305 18.25 7.33 1.23
N ILE A 306 18.00 6.96 -0.03
CA ILE A 306 16.68 6.57 -0.54
C ILE A 306 16.19 5.31 0.16
N ARG A 307 17.02 4.26 0.21
CA ARG A 307 16.68 3.01 0.92
C ARG A 307 16.38 3.25 2.40
N GLU A 308 17.18 4.08 3.06
CA GLU A 308 16.95 4.43 4.46
C GLU A 308 15.68 5.26 4.67
N PHE A 309 15.38 6.21 3.78
CA PHE A 309 14.15 6.99 3.80
C PHE A 309 12.91 6.09 3.74
N VAL A 310 12.88 5.13 2.81
CA VAL A 310 11.76 4.18 2.70
C VAL A 310 11.72 3.26 3.92
N ARG A 311 12.87 2.72 4.35
CA ARG A 311 12.96 1.85 5.54
C ARG A 311 12.37 2.51 6.79
N GLN A 312 12.51 3.83 6.93
CA GLN A 312 11.98 4.62 8.06
C GLN A 312 10.50 5.02 7.92
N GLY A 313 9.84 4.72 6.80
CA GLY A 313 8.41 4.99 6.59
C GLY A 313 8.10 5.98 5.47
N GLY A 314 9.11 6.48 4.76
CA GLY A 314 8.93 7.32 3.59
C GLY A 314 8.34 6.57 2.40
N ILE A 315 7.73 7.30 1.47
CA ILE A 315 7.15 6.73 0.25
C ILE A 315 7.92 7.21 -0.97
N VAL A 316 8.33 6.29 -1.84
CA VAL A 316 8.95 6.62 -3.13
C VAL A 316 7.99 6.26 -4.27
N TRP A 317 7.79 7.19 -5.19
CA TRP A 317 7.15 6.96 -6.48
C TRP A 317 8.18 7.02 -7.61
N ALA A 318 8.05 6.15 -8.61
CA ALA A 318 8.77 6.26 -9.88
C ALA A 318 7.84 6.09 -11.08
N SER A 319 7.80 7.10 -11.94
CA SER A 319 7.00 7.10 -13.17
C SER A 319 7.59 6.19 -14.27
N ALA A 320 8.91 6.15 -14.43
CA ALA A 320 9.58 5.19 -15.30
C ALA A 320 11.08 5.18 -14.99
N MET A 321 11.77 4.18 -15.52
CA MET A 321 13.23 4.11 -15.54
C MET A 321 13.65 3.39 -16.81
N ASP A 322 14.76 3.81 -17.40
CA ASP A 322 15.30 3.22 -18.62
C ASP A 322 15.97 1.85 -18.35
N ASP A 323 16.06 1.01 -19.39
CA ASP A 323 16.54 -0.37 -19.32
C ASP A 323 18.06 -0.49 -19.52
N ASN A 324 18.68 0.52 -20.12
CA ASN A 324 20.04 0.45 -20.67
C ASN A 324 21.14 1.11 -19.82
N ILE A 325 20.98 1.13 -18.49
CA ILE A 325 21.89 1.83 -17.57
C ILE A 325 23.26 1.14 -17.50
N VAL A 326 24.34 1.91 -17.68
CA VAL A 326 25.71 1.39 -17.68
C VAL A 326 26.37 1.63 -16.31
N PRO A 327 27.16 0.67 -15.80
CA PRO A 327 27.99 0.89 -14.62
C PRO A 327 28.99 2.05 -14.81
N PRO A 328 29.20 2.92 -13.81
CA PRO A 328 30.09 4.08 -13.92
C PRO A 328 31.58 3.71 -13.91
N ASP A 329 31.92 2.42 -13.84
CA ASP A 329 33.31 1.97 -13.73
C ASP A 329 34.13 2.18 -15.02
N GLY A 330 33.48 2.48 -16.15
CA GLY A 330 34.15 2.71 -17.44
C GLY A 330 34.83 1.46 -18.02
N VAL A 331 34.69 0.30 -17.37
CA VAL A 331 35.30 -0.97 -17.75
C VAL A 331 34.26 -1.91 -18.32
N HIS A 332 33.06 -1.94 -17.75
CA HIS A 332 31.97 -2.85 -18.13
C HIS A 332 30.94 -2.15 -19.04
N THR A 333 31.40 -1.27 -19.93
CA THR A 333 30.55 -0.47 -20.85
C THR A 333 29.78 -1.29 -21.91
N HIS A 334 30.04 -2.59 -21.97
CA HIS A 334 29.43 -3.58 -22.88
C HIS A 334 28.79 -4.77 -22.15
N GLU A 335 28.80 -4.79 -20.81
CA GLU A 335 28.15 -5.84 -20.03
C GLU A 335 26.77 -5.36 -19.58
N SER A 336 25.74 -6.16 -19.83
CA SER A 336 24.36 -5.85 -19.46
C SER A 336 24.18 -6.00 -17.96
N SER A 337 24.36 -4.93 -17.19
CA SER A 337 23.91 -4.87 -15.80
C SER A 337 23.09 -3.62 -15.61
N TRP A 338 21.78 -3.74 -15.82
CA TRP A 338 20.83 -2.72 -15.36
C TRP A 338 21.11 -2.41 -13.89
N ARG A 339 21.22 -1.12 -13.56
CA ARG A 339 21.53 -0.65 -12.21
C ARG A 339 20.34 0.10 -11.64
N GLY A 340 19.86 -0.31 -10.47
CA GLY A 340 18.74 0.32 -9.78
C GLY A 340 18.89 0.25 -8.26
N ASP A 341 20.07 0.54 -7.74
CA ASP A 341 20.45 0.39 -6.32
C ASP A 341 19.68 1.31 -5.34
N TRP A 342 18.90 2.26 -5.88
CA TRP A 342 17.91 3.02 -5.13
C TRP A 342 16.75 2.14 -4.65
N LEU A 343 16.50 1.01 -5.32
CA LEU A 343 15.71 -0.12 -4.84
C LEU A 343 16.62 -1.11 -4.09
N PRO A 344 16.07 -1.91 -3.15
CA PRO A 344 16.82 -2.96 -2.46
C PRO A 344 17.04 -4.20 -3.35
N VAL A 345 17.62 -4.01 -4.54
CA VAL A 345 17.82 -5.06 -5.58
C VAL A 345 18.71 -6.21 -5.12
N ASP A 346 19.55 -5.97 -4.10
CA ASP A 346 20.39 -6.96 -3.44
C ASP A 346 19.59 -7.94 -2.56
N GLN A 347 18.41 -7.51 -2.09
CA GLN A 347 17.50 -8.31 -1.29
C GLN A 347 16.32 -8.84 -2.11
N TYR A 348 15.77 -8.01 -2.99
CA TYR A 348 14.63 -8.34 -3.84
C TYR A 348 14.99 -8.00 -5.30
N PRO A 349 15.60 -8.94 -6.03
CA PRO A 349 15.99 -8.74 -7.42
C PRO A 349 14.85 -8.26 -8.32
N ILE A 350 15.11 -7.20 -9.09
CA ILE A 350 14.24 -6.66 -10.13
C ILE A 350 15.11 -6.00 -11.20
N ARG A 351 14.59 -5.87 -12.42
CA ARG A 351 15.23 -5.10 -13.50
C ARG A 351 14.20 -4.49 -14.42
N VAL A 352 14.62 -3.56 -15.26
CA VAL A 352 13.78 -3.00 -16.33
C VAL A 352 14.03 -3.75 -17.66
N VAL A 353 13.02 -3.80 -18.51
CA VAL A 353 13.10 -4.28 -19.91
C VAL A 353 12.64 -3.21 -20.89
N ASN A 354 13.31 -3.14 -22.04
CA ASN A 354 12.83 -2.38 -23.20
C ASN A 354 11.50 -2.95 -23.70
N ALA A 355 10.44 -2.16 -23.63
CA ALA A 355 9.11 -2.58 -24.05
C ALA A 355 8.33 -1.49 -24.80
N GLY A 356 8.59 -0.21 -24.53
CA GLY A 356 7.78 0.90 -25.04
C GLY A 356 6.30 0.81 -24.63
N ASP A 357 5.41 1.31 -25.49
CA ASP A 357 3.97 1.36 -25.19
C ASP A 357 3.31 -0.02 -25.30
N VAL A 358 2.74 -0.47 -24.17
CA VAL A 358 2.18 -1.81 -24.00
C VAL A 358 0.80 -1.76 -23.37
N LYS A 359 0.03 -2.86 -23.49
CA LYS A 359 -1.27 -2.97 -22.82
C LYS A 359 -1.09 -3.43 -21.38
N ALA A 360 -1.92 -2.89 -20.50
CA ALA A 360 -1.91 -3.21 -19.08
C ALA A 360 -3.23 -3.84 -18.62
N ASN A 361 -3.11 -4.83 -17.74
CA ASN A 361 -4.21 -5.39 -16.97
C ASN A 361 -4.03 -5.06 -15.49
N VAL A 362 -5.00 -4.40 -14.89
CA VAL A 362 -5.01 -4.12 -13.44
C VAL A 362 -5.24 -5.43 -12.68
N THR A 363 -4.42 -5.70 -11.68
CA THR A 363 -4.54 -6.90 -10.84
C THR A 363 -5.63 -6.73 -9.77
N ARG A 364 -5.96 -7.79 -9.04
CA ARG A 364 -6.86 -7.69 -7.88
C ARG A 364 -6.28 -6.75 -6.83
N GLU A 365 -4.99 -6.88 -6.57
CA GLU A 365 -4.23 -6.06 -5.63
C GLU A 365 -4.24 -4.60 -6.07
N GLY A 366 -4.04 -4.34 -7.37
CA GLY A 366 -4.16 -3.01 -7.98
C GLY A 366 -5.53 -2.37 -7.75
N HIS A 367 -6.62 -3.12 -7.94
CA HIS A 367 -7.97 -2.63 -7.67
C HIS A 367 -8.20 -2.31 -6.18
N GLN A 368 -7.62 -3.10 -5.27
CA GLN A 368 -7.75 -2.88 -3.82
C GLN A 368 -7.09 -1.57 -3.36
N THR A 369 -6.04 -1.10 -4.04
CA THR A 369 -5.40 0.18 -3.70
C THR A 369 -6.28 1.39 -4.01
N GLY A 370 -7.12 1.29 -5.05
CA GLY A 370 -7.85 2.42 -5.62
C GLY A 370 -7.01 3.34 -6.51
N LEU A 371 -5.72 3.04 -6.75
CA LEU A 371 -4.85 3.79 -7.66
C LEU A 371 -5.47 3.98 -9.06
N PHE A 372 -6.26 3.01 -9.52
CA PHE A 372 -6.90 3.04 -10.85
C PHE A 372 -8.36 3.49 -10.83
N ALA A 373 -8.89 3.89 -9.67
CA ALA A 373 -10.31 4.21 -9.53
C ALA A 373 -10.63 5.42 -8.65
N TRP A 374 -9.66 5.95 -7.88
CA TRP A 374 -9.91 7.03 -6.94
C TRP A 374 -8.77 8.07 -6.91
N PRO A 375 -9.09 9.39 -7.01
CA PRO A 375 -10.42 9.97 -7.18
C PRO A 375 -11.06 9.77 -8.56
N HIS A 376 -10.30 9.33 -9.56
CA HIS A 376 -10.76 9.20 -10.94
C HIS A 376 -10.70 7.75 -11.41
N LYS A 377 -11.70 7.32 -12.20
CA LYS A 377 -11.61 6.04 -12.93
C LYS A 377 -10.58 6.15 -14.04
N ILE A 378 -9.62 5.25 -14.06
CA ILE A 378 -8.54 5.21 -15.05
C ILE A 378 -8.81 4.07 -16.03
N ASP A 379 -8.78 4.39 -17.32
CA ASP A 379 -8.56 3.40 -18.36
C ASP A 379 -7.06 3.29 -18.60
N VAL A 380 -6.44 2.24 -18.05
CA VAL A 380 -4.98 2.06 -18.13
C VAL A 380 -4.49 1.86 -19.58
N ASN A 381 -5.37 1.42 -20.48
CA ASN A 381 -5.02 1.25 -21.90
C ASN A 381 -5.23 2.53 -22.72
N ALA A 382 -5.68 3.62 -22.08
CA ALA A 382 -5.68 4.95 -22.66
C ALA A 382 -4.45 5.79 -22.22
N LEU A 383 -3.53 5.19 -21.46
CA LEU A 383 -2.24 5.80 -21.11
C LEU A 383 -1.20 5.46 -22.18
N VAL A 384 -0.10 6.20 -22.20
CA VAL A 384 1.11 5.80 -22.93
C VAL A 384 2.11 5.28 -21.91
N LEU A 385 2.52 4.03 -22.09
CA LEU A 385 3.46 3.37 -21.19
C LEU A 385 4.88 3.38 -21.74
N ASP A 386 5.82 3.16 -20.84
CA ASP A 386 7.24 3.04 -21.14
C ASP A 386 7.80 1.68 -20.70
N ASP A 387 9.12 1.58 -20.73
CA ASP A 387 9.86 0.46 -20.18
C ASP A 387 9.40 0.12 -18.75
N HIS A 388 9.27 -1.19 -18.50
CA HIS A 388 8.64 -1.71 -17.30
C HIS A 388 9.54 -2.71 -16.60
N TRP A 389 9.11 -3.14 -15.42
CA TRP A 389 9.92 -3.98 -14.56
C TRP A 389 9.63 -5.47 -14.77
N VAL A 390 10.65 -6.30 -14.54
CA VAL A 390 10.54 -7.75 -14.52
C VAL A 390 11.20 -8.27 -13.25
N THR A 391 10.46 -9.11 -12.52
CA THR A 391 10.90 -9.76 -11.30
C THR A 391 10.10 -11.03 -11.05
N GLU A 392 10.76 -12.02 -10.46
CA GLU A 392 10.15 -13.26 -9.94
C GLU A 392 9.83 -13.14 -8.44
N GLU A 393 10.25 -12.06 -7.79
CA GLU A 393 10.14 -11.90 -6.34
C GLU A 393 8.68 -11.64 -5.91
N PRO A 394 8.14 -12.42 -4.96
CA PRO A 394 6.75 -12.29 -4.51
C PRO A 394 6.50 -11.03 -3.68
N GLU A 395 7.53 -10.40 -3.12
CA GLU A 395 7.42 -9.17 -2.30
C GLU A 395 6.98 -7.95 -3.12
N TYR A 396 7.19 -7.98 -4.44
CA TYR A 396 6.64 -6.99 -5.36
C TYR A 396 5.16 -7.29 -5.62
N VAL A 397 4.29 -6.55 -4.92
CA VAL A 397 2.86 -6.57 -5.17
C VAL A 397 2.61 -5.95 -6.53
N ARG A 398 2.29 -6.79 -7.52
CA ARG A 398 1.97 -6.36 -8.88
C ARG A 398 0.64 -5.63 -8.87
N LEU A 399 0.63 -4.35 -9.20
CA LEU A 399 -0.58 -3.50 -9.25
C LEU A 399 -1.22 -3.53 -10.64
N ALA A 400 -0.38 -3.60 -11.67
CA ALA A 400 -0.78 -3.84 -13.04
C ALA A 400 0.30 -4.65 -13.74
N VAL A 401 -0.11 -5.49 -14.68
CA VAL A 401 0.77 -6.41 -15.39
C VAL A 401 0.64 -6.27 -16.89
N HIS A 402 1.70 -6.63 -17.59
CA HIS A 402 1.73 -6.67 -19.05
C HIS A 402 0.64 -7.60 -19.59
N GLY A 403 -0.09 -7.13 -20.61
CA GLY A 403 -1.23 -7.84 -21.17
C GLY A 403 -0.85 -9.17 -21.83
N ASP A 404 0.34 -9.24 -22.41
CA ASP A 404 0.80 -10.35 -23.26
C ASP A 404 2.06 -11.06 -22.74
N ASP A 405 2.65 -10.64 -21.61
CA ASP A 405 3.96 -11.13 -21.15
C ASP A 405 3.92 -11.54 -19.67
N ASN A 406 4.06 -12.86 -19.46
CA ASN A 406 4.34 -13.61 -18.23
C ASN A 406 4.07 -12.93 -16.87
N ASN A 407 2.98 -12.18 -16.74
CA ASN A 407 2.63 -11.43 -15.54
C ASN A 407 3.70 -10.39 -15.12
N ALA A 408 4.47 -9.83 -16.07
CA ALA A 408 5.50 -8.84 -15.80
C ALA A 408 4.88 -7.52 -15.26
N PRO A 409 5.40 -6.92 -14.17
CA PRO A 409 4.83 -5.72 -13.59
C PRO A 409 5.04 -4.47 -14.43
N ILE A 410 3.94 -3.88 -14.88
CA ILE A 410 3.87 -2.49 -15.37
C ILE A 410 3.88 -1.51 -14.21
N GLY A 411 3.23 -1.88 -13.11
CA GLY A 411 3.30 -1.15 -11.86
C GLY A 411 3.33 -2.08 -10.67
N PHE A 412 4.02 -1.67 -9.62
CA PHE A 412 4.22 -2.45 -8.41
C PHE A 412 4.16 -1.59 -7.15
N GLN A 413 3.95 -2.26 -6.03
CA GLN A 413 4.25 -1.76 -4.69
C GLN A 413 5.20 -2.74 -4.01
N LEU A 414 6.28 -2.24 -3.41
CA LEU A 414 7.18 -3.01 -2.56
C LEU A 414 7.21 -2.38 -1.17
N ARG A 415 6.87 -3.15 -0.13
CA ARG A 415 7.09 -2.72 1.26
C ARG A 415 8.56 -2.90 1.61
N TYR A 416 9.19 -1.85 2.14
CA TYR A 416 10.58 -1.94 2.61
C TYR A 416 10.73 -1.22 3.94
N GLY A 417 10.99 -1.98 5.00
CA GLY A 417 10.86 -1.50 6.38
C GLY A 417 9.44 -1.03 6.67
N ASP A 418 9.32 0.21 7.16
CA ASP A 418 8.02 0.83 7.46
C ASP A 418 7.36 1.47 6.24
N GLY A 419 8.10 1.77 5.17
CA GLY A 419 7.61 2.52 4.01
C GLY A 419 7.39 1.68 2.76
N TYR A 420 7.19 2.36 1.64
CA TYR A 420 6.88 1.72 0.36
C TYR A 420 7.61 2.37 -0.83
N TYR A 421 8.04 1.51 -1.76
CA TYR A 421 8.25 1.90 -3.14
C TYR A 421 6.97 1.62 -3.92
N VAL A 422 6.61 2.54 -4.80
CA VAL A 422 5.52 2.40 -5.76
C VAL A 422 6.04 2.84 -7.11
N ALA A 423 5.73 2.09 -8.16
CA ALA A 423 6.07 2.50 -9.51
C ALA A 423 4.94 2.12 -10.47
N PHE A 424 4.84 2.88 -11.56
CA PHE A 424 3.97 2.56 -12.68
C PHE A 424 4.53 3.22 -13.93
N ALA A 425 4.88 2.42 -14.95
CA ALA A 425 5.64 2.81 -16.14
C ALA A 425 4.89 3.79 -17.07
N ILE A 426 4.59 5.00 -16.61
CA ILE A 426 4.00 6.07 -17.42
C ILE A 426 5.07 6.83 -18.19
N ASP A 427 4.83 7.02 -19.48
CA ASP A 427 5.61 7.94 -20.30
C ASP A 427 5.01 9.35 -20.19
N THR A 428 5.78 10.31 -19.72
CA THR A 428 5.34 11.72 -19.60
C THR A 428 6.27 12.69 -20.34
N ARG A 429 7.04 12.19 -21.31
CA ARG A 429 8.10 12.94 -22.01
C ARG A 429 7.62 14.10 -22.88
N ASP A 430 6.30 14.24 -23.06
CA ASP A 430 5.71 15.35 -23.79
C ASP A 430 4.32 15.70 -23.24
N ALA A 431 3.84 16.90 -23.59
CA ALA A 431 2.59 17.45 -23.08
C ALA A 431 1.35 16.59 -23.41
N MET A 432 1.32 15.88 -24.54
CA MET A 432 0.20 15.03 -24.90
C MET A 432 0.14 13.81 -23.99
N LYS A 433 1.28 13.13 -23.80
CA LYS A 433 1.36 11.96 -22.92
C LYS A 433 1.11 12.31 -21.46
N THR A 434 1.65 13.45 -20.99
CA THR A 434 1.33 13.96 -19.66
C THR A 434 -0.15 14.28 -19.49
N ALA A 435 -0.81 14.84 -20.51
CA ALA A 435 -2.25 15.10 -20.45
C ALA A 435 -3.07 13.80 -20.30
N MET A 436 -2.63 12.71 -20.94
CA MET A 436 -3.23 11.38 -20.80
C MET A 436 -2.96 10.78 -19.40
N ALA A 437 -1.76 10.97 -18.86
CA ALA A 437 -1.36 10.47 -17.53
C ALA A 437 -1.90 11.30 -16.36
N LYS A 438 -2.40 12.52 -16.59
CA LYS A 438 -2.77 13.48 -15.54
C LYS A 438 -3.67 12.88 -14.46
N THR A 439 -4.74 12.17 -14.84
CA THR A 439 -5.67 11.58 -13.87
C THR A 439 -5.04 10.44 -13.08
N LEU A 440 -4.09 9.70 -13.66
CA LEU A 440 -3.33 8.70 -12.91
C LEU A 440 -2.36 9.38 -11.93
N ILE A 441 -1.73 10.50 -12.30
CA ILE A 441 -0.89 11.30 -11.39
C ILE A 441 -1.71 11.79 -10.19
N GLU A 442 -2.92 12.29 -10.44
CA GLU A 442 -3.86 12.70 -9.37
C GLU A 442 -4.20 11.53 -8.43
N ASN A 443 -4.55 10.37 -8.97
CA ASN A 443 -4.81 9.17 -8.18
C ASN A 443 -3.58 8.67 -7.42
N ALA A 444 -2.41 8.64 -8.07
CA ALA A 444 -1.16 8.22 -7.48
C ALA A 444 -0.84 9.09 -6.28
N LEU A 445 -0.91 10.41 -6.42
CA LEU A 445 -0.66 11.33 -5.31
C LEU A 445 -1.58 11.07 -4.11
N CYS A 446 -2.88 10.85 -4.35
CA CYS A 446 -3.86 10.47 -3.32
C CYS A 446 -3.54 9.11 -2.66
N TYR A 447 -3.14 8.11 -3.44
CA TYR A 447 -2.74 6.79 -2.93
C TYR A 447 -1.47 6.87 -2.07
N LEU A 448 -0.44 7.57 -2.54
CA LEU A 448 0.82 7.77 -1.82
C LEU A 448 0.60 8.56 -0.54
N ALA A 449 -0.30 9.56 -0.53
CA ALA A 449 -0.66 10.29 0.69
C ALA A 449 -1.29 9.37 1.74
N ASN A 450 -2.14 8.42 1.33
CA ASN A 450 -2.72 7.44 2.25
C ASN A 450 -1.67 6.48 2.82
N LEU A 451 -0.70 6.04 2.02
CA LEU A 451 0.43 5.25 2.51
C LEU A 451 1.29 6.08 3.48
N ALA A 452 1.71 7.27 3.05
CA ALA A 452 2.53 8.18 3.85
C ALA A 452 1.86 8.53 5.17
N TRP A 453 0.54 8.73 5.19
CA TRP A 453 -0.21 8.95 6.43
C TRP A 453 0.04 7.82 7.42
N GLN A 454 -0.02 6.55 6.98
CA GLN A 454 0.17 5.40 7.86
C GLN A 454 1.61 5.21 8.32
N THR A 455 2.60 5.57 7.50
CA THR A 455 3.99 5.12 7.68
C THR A 455 4.96 6.24 8.05
N SER A 456 4.75 7.45 7.52
CA SER A 456 5.71 8.56 7.60
C SER A 456 5.93 8.98 9.05
N PRO A 457 7.20 9.13 9.49
CA PRO A 457 7.53 9.68 10.80
C PRO A 457 7.04 11.11 11.02
N ARG A 458 6.76 11.85 9.94
CA ARG A 458 6.26 13.23 9.99
C ARG A 458 4.77 13.30 10.27
N GLN A 459 4.04 12.21 10.06
CA GLN A 459 2.60 12.20 10.24
C GLN A 459 2.23 12.02 11.73
N PRO A 460 1.09 12.56 12.19
CA PRO A 460 0.76 12.67 13.62
C PRO A 460 0.73 11.35 14.41
N LEU A 461 0.72 10.23 13.69
CA LEU A 461 0.65 8.86 14.22
C LEU A 461 1.91 8.44 14.98
N LYS A 462 3.07 9.03 14.66
CA LYS A 462 4.35 8.74 15.33
C LYS A 462 4.82 9.86 16.29
N GLY A 463 3.94 10.81 16.62
CA GLY A 463 4.08 11.69 17.78
C GLY A 463 5.06 12.87 17.68
N ARG A 464 5.51 13.27 16.47
CA ARG A 464 6.53 14.34 16.34
C ARG A 464 6.12 15.61 15.57
N SER A 465 5.00 15.64 14.85
CA SER A 465 4.58 16.83 14.10
C SER A 465 3.20 17.33 14.52
N ARG A 466 3.11 18.64 14.77
CA ARG A 466 1.88 19.41 14.95
C ARG A 466 1.67 20.33 13.74
N SER A 467 1.53 19.78 12.53
CA SER A 467 0.95 20.53 11.42
C SER A 467 -0.57 20.48 11.57
N MET A 468 -1.19 21.61 11.93
CA MET A 468 -2.64 21.77 11.73
C MET A 468 -2.86 22.12 10.25
N PRO A 469 -3.72 21.39 9.53
CA PRO A 469 -4.10 21.76 8.17
C PRO A 469 -4.64 23.19 8.12
N SER A 470 -4.46 23.87 7.00
CA SER A 470 -4.93 25.25 6.85
C SER A 470 -6.47 25.32 6.95
N SER A 471 -7.01 26.52 7.21
CA SER A 471 -8.47 26.73 7.21
C SER A 471 -9.14 26.46 5.84
N ARG A 472 -8.35 26.28 4.76
CA ARG A 472 -8.84 25.90 3.43
C ARG A 472 -9.12 24.40 3.30
N ALA A 473 -8.28 23.52 3.86
CA ALA A 473 -8.54 22.07 3.88
C ALA A 473 -9.92 21.74 4.49
N TRP A 474 -10.30 22.42 5.57
CA TRP A 474 -11.63 22.26 6.19
C TRP A 474 -12.81 22.65 5.28
N ARG A 475 -12.61 23.58 4.33
CA ARG A 475 -13.66 23.97 3.37
C ARG A 475 -13.77 23.00 2.20
N SER A 476 -12.67 22.34 1.82
CA SER A 476 -12.66 21.18 0.91
C SER A 476 -13.36 19.97 1.55
N VAL A 477 -13.16 19.76 2.86
CA VAL A 477 -13.82 18.69 3.67
C VAL A 477 -15.35 18.79 3.72
N MET A 478 -15.93 19.98 3.52
CA MET A 478 -17.39 20.20 3.54
C MET A 478 -18.05 20.19 2.15
N ARG A 479 -17.29 20.08 1.06
CA ARG A 479 -17.83 20.17 -0.32
C ARG A 479 -18.07 18.82 -0.97
#